data_AF-A0AA88VY98-F1
#
_entry.id   AF-A0AA88VY98-F1
#
_cell.length_a   1.000
_cell.length_b   1.000
_cell.length_c   1.000
_cell.angle_alpha   90.00
_cell.angle_beta   90.00
_cell.angle_gamma   90.00
#
_symmetry.space_group_name_H-M   'P 1'
#
loop_
_entity.id
_entity.type
_entity.pdbx_description
1 polymer ?
#
loop_
_entity_poly.entity_id
_entity_poly.type
_entity_poly.pdbx_seq_one_letter_code
_entity_poly.pdbx_strand_id
1 'polypeptide(L)'
;IIRSADQGKTGIVARLKSVFGKLKAKATDVAKGMKKIGQDDPRRIVHSVKVALALTIVSLFYYFRPLYDGFGPSGMWAVLTVVVIFEFTVGATLCKALNRGLATFLAGSLGIGAEYLASLFGEKGEPVVLGFLVFLLAAASTFTRFFPHIKKKYDYGLLIFTLTFSLVAVSGYRVEKIIELAHQRLSTIIIGGATCMIISIFLCPVWAGEELHNLIALNLEKLATFLEA
;
A
#
# COMPACT_ATOMS: atom_id res chain seq x y z
N ILE A 1 13.49 52.54 25.19
CA ILE A 1 13.92 51.35 24.39
C ILE A 1 13.79 50.03 25.18
N ILE A 2 14.07 49.98 26.48
CA ILE A 2 14.02 48.73 27.29
C ILE A 2 12.59 48.16 27.52
N ARG A 3 11.56 49.00 27.68
CA ARG A 3 10.16 48.54 27.88
C ARG A 3 9.49 47.91 26.66
N SER A 4 9.98 48.19 25.44
CA SER A 4 9.40 47.64 24.20
C SER A 4 9.88 46.20 23.93
N ALA A 5 11.08 45.83 24.38
CA ALA A 5 11.60 44.47 24.24
C ALA A 5 10.93 43.47 25.21
N ASP A 6 10.46 43.95 26.36
CA ASP A 6 9.83 43.12 27.40
C ASP A 6 8.36 42.75 27.08
N GLN A 7 7.62 43.66 26.45
CA GLN A 7 6.27 43.36 25.92
C GLN A 7 6.30 42.35 24.77
N GLY A 8 7.32 42.39 23.90
CA GLY A 8 7.51 41.44 22.81
C GLY A 8 7.79 40.01 23.30
N LYS A 9 8.57 39.86 24.38
CA LYS A 9 8.86 38.55 25.00
C LYS A 9 7.62 37.95 25.66
N THR A 10 6.83 38.77 26.37
CA THR A 10 5.61 38.32 27.05
C THR A 10 4.54 37.85 26.07
N GLY A 11 4.40 38.52 24.91
CA GLY A 11 3.48 38.12 23.84
C GLY A 11 3.86 36.79 23.16
N ILE A 12 5.16 36.54 22.94
CA ILE A 12 5.64 35.28 22.36
C ILE A 12 5.40 34.11 23.32
N VAL A 13 5.66 34.28 24.62
CA VAL A 13 5.44 33.23 25.64
C VAL A 13 3.95 32.88 25.76
N ALA A 14 3.06 33.88 25.73
CA ALA A 14 1.61 33.65 25.75
C ALA A 14 1.13 32.91 24.49
N ARG A 15 1.67 33.27 23.31
CA ARG A 15 1.35 32.60 22.04
C ARG A 15 1.84 31.15 22.06
N LEU A 16 3.03 30.88 22.59
CA LEU A 16 3.60 29.53 22.71
C LEU A 16 2.77 28.66 23.66
N LYS A 17 2.35 29.19 24.82
CA LYS A 17 1.44 28.52 25.75
C LYS A 17 0.09 28.19 25.10
N SER A 18 -0.46 29.11 24.30
CA SER A 18 -1.72 28.86 23.59
C SER A 18 -1.60 27.74 22.54
N VAL A 19 -0.46 27.68 21.83
CA VAL A 19 -0.18 26.64 20.84
C VAL A 19 0.00 25.29 21.53
N PHE A 20 0.75 25.24 22.64
CA PHE A 20 0.90 24.04 23.46
C PHE A 20 -0.44 23.55 24.04
N GLY A 21 -1.28 24.47 24.52
CA GLY A 21 -2.61 24.15 25.01
C GLY A 21 -3.51 23.56 23.92
N LYS A 22 -3.51 24.15 22.72
CA LYS A 22 -4.23 23.62 21.54
C LYS A 22 -3.70 22.25 21.11
N LEU A 23 -2.38 22.05 21.12
CA LEU A 23 -1.75 20.76 20.82
C LEU A 23 -2.16 19.69 21.83
N LYS A 24 -2.15 20.02 23.13
CA LYS A 24 -2.54 19.11 24.21
C LYS A 24 -4.02 18.73 24.11
N ALA A 25 -4.90 19.70 23.86
CA ALA A 25 -6.33 19.45 23.67
C ALA A 25 -6.56 18.53 22.45
N LYS A 26 -5.90 18.81 21.32
CA LYS A 26 -5.98 17.98 20.12
C LYS A 26 -5.45 16.57 20.34
N ALA A 27 -4.34 16.41 21.07
CA ALA A 27 -3.82 15.10 21.46
C ALA A 27 -4.79 14.33 22.38
N THR A 28 -5.46 15.03 23.28
CA THR A 28 -6.45 14.42 24.19
C THR A 28 -7.69 13.96 23.43
N ASP A 29 -8.15 14.72 22.45
CA ASP A 29 -9.26 14.33 21.56
C ASP A 29 -8.90 13.11 20.69
N VAL A 30 -7.69 13.09 20.14
CA VAL A 30 -7.17 11.92 19.41
C VAL A 30 -7.12 10.71 20.34
N ALA A 31 -6.63 10.85 21.57
CA ALA A 31 -6.58 9.75 22.54
C ALA A 31 -7.97 9.21 22.90
N LYS A 32 -8.97 10.09 23.09
CA LYS A 32 -10.36 9.68 23.30
C LYS A 32 -10.93 8.96 22.08
N GLY A 33 -10.66 9.47 20.88
CA GLY A 33 -11.05 8.83 19.62
C GLY A 33 -10.43 7.44 19.45
N MET A 34 -9.13 7.29 19.72
CA MET A 34 -8.43 6.01 19.69
C MET A 34 -8.99 5.01 20.69
N LYS A 35 -9.27 5.47 21.93
CA LYS A 35 -9.90 4.64 22.96
C LYS A 35 -11.27 4.14 22.51
N LYS A 36 -12.08 5.02 21.90
CA LYS A 36 -13.40 4.66 21.37
C LYS A 36 -13.28 3.65 20.22
N ILE A 37 -12.39 3.86 19.26
CA ILE A 37 -12.16 2.92 18.14
C ILE A 37 -11.75 1.53 18.63
N GLY A 38 -10.91 1.46 19.67
CA GLY A 38 -10.47 0.19 20.25
C GLY A 38 -11.56 -0.53 21.06
N GLN A 39 -12.46 0.21 21.70
CA GLN A 39 -13.61 -0.34 22.44
C GLN A 39 -14.74 -0.77 21.50
N ASP A 40 -14.97 -0.01 20.43
CA ASP A 40 -16.01 -0.30 19.44
C ASP A 40 -15.70 -1.58 18.65
N ASP A 41 -14.43 -1.87 18.37
CA ASP A 41 -14.02 -3.07 17.64
C ASP A 41 -12.59 -3.54 18.04
N PRO A 42 -12.45 -4.46 19.01
CA PRO A 42 -11.15 -4.95 19.47
C PRO A 42 -10.36 -5.67 18.37
N ARG A 43 -11.02 -6.12 17.30
CA ARG A 43 -10.37 -6.79 16.16
C ARG A 43 -9.46 -5.82 15.39
N ARG A 44 -9.73 -4.51 15.45
CA ARG A 44 -8.86 -3.46 14.86
C ARG A 44 -7.50 -3.37 15.55
N ILE A 45 -7.48 -3.61 16.86
CA ILE A 45 -6.22 -3.66 17.64
C ILE A 45 -5.44 -4.91 17.24
N VAL A 46 -6.11 -6.06 17.12
CA VAL A 46 -5.46 -7.30 16.67
C VAL A 46 -4.93 -7.13 15.24
N HIS A 47 -5.69 -6.50 14.35
CA HIS A 47 -5.26 -6.21 12.99
C HIS A 47 -4.03 -5.29 12.94
N SER A 48 -3.99 -4.21 13.72
CA SER A 48 -2.82 -3.32 13.74
C SER A 48 -1.56 -4.03 14.25
N VAL A 49 -1.69 -4.90 15.25
CA VAL A 49 -0.59 -5.75 15.75
C VAL A 49 -0.13 -6.73 14.67
N LYS A 50 -1.05 -7.37 13.93
CA LYS A 50 -0.71 -8.27 12.81
C LYS A 50 0.09 -7.57 11.73
N VAL A 51 -0.34 -6.38 11.30
CA VAL A 51 0.35 -5.59 10.29
C VAL A 51 1.75 -5.24 10.77
N ALA A 52 1.88 -4.77 12.02
CA ALA A 52 3.17 -4.44 12.61
C ALA A 52 4.09 -5.67 12.70
N LEU A 53 3.56 -6.82 13.10
CA LEU A 53 4.29 -8.08 13.18
C LEU A 53 4.73 -8.56 11.79
N ALA A 54 3.87 -8.50 10.77
CA ALA A 54 4.23 -8.82 9.39
C ALA A 54 5.33 -7.93 8.85
N LEU A 55 5.23 -6.62 9.08
CA LEU A 55 6.25 -5.67 8.68
C LEU A 55 7.58 -5.93 9.40
N THR A 56 7.53 -6.23 10.69
CA THR A 56 8.71 -6.52 11.51
C THR A 56 9.39 -7.80 11.06
N ILE A 57 8.62 -8.87 10.79
CA ILE A 57 9.13 -10.13 10.27
C ILE A 57 9.77 -9.94 8.90
N VAL A 58 9.09 -9.29 7.95
CA VAL A 58 9.65 -9.06 6.61
C VAL A 58 10.89 -8.16 6.65
N SER A 59 10.92 -7.18 7.56
CA SER A 59 12.10 -6.34 7.77
C SER A 59 13.27 -7.12 8.39
N LEU A 60 13.01 -7.97 9.39
CA LEU A 60 13.99 -8.89 9.97
C LEU A 60 14.55 -9.86 8.93
N PHE A 61 13.69 -10.44 8.09
CA PHE A 61 14.08 -11.29 6.97
C PHE A 61 15.03 -10.57 6.01
N TYR A 62 14.85 -9.26 5.80
CA TYR A 62 15.77 -8.47 4.97
C TYR A 62 17.13 -8.23 5.62
N TYR A 63 17.21 -8.20 6.95
CA TYR A 63 18.48 -8.05 7.67
C TYR A 63 19.29 -9.36 7.78
N PHE A 64 18.71 -10.51 7.44
CA PHE A 64 19.45 -11.77 7.34
C PHE A 64 20.32 -11.80 6.07
N ARG A 65 21.65 -11.70 6.25
CA ARG A 65 22.70 -11.61 5.21
C ARG A 65 22.52 -12.49 3.95
N PRO A 66 22.23 -13.80 4.02
CA PRO A 66 22.13 -14.63 2.81
C PRO A 66 20.99 -14.25 1.86
N LEU A 67 19.97 -13.51 2.34
CA LEU A 67 18.86 -13.02 1.52
C LEU A 67 19.09 -11.58 1.03
N TYR A 68 19.80 -10.75 1.80
CA TYR A 68 20.20 -9.41 1.36
C TYR A 68 21.13 -9.48 0.14
N ASP A 69 22.11 -10.38 0.16
CA ASP A 69 23.06 -10.59 -0.95
C ASP A 69 22.38 -11.19 -2.19
N GLY A 70 21.29 -11.95 -2.01
CA GLY A 70 20.53 -12.57 -3.10
C GLY A 70 19.46 -11.67 -3.75
N PHE A 71 18.93 -10.68 -3.03
CA PHE A 71 17.82 -9.83 -3.50
C PHE A 71 18.16 -8.35 -3.67
N GLY A 72 19.24 -7.84 -3.07
CA GLY A 72 19.72 -6.47 -3.28
C GLY A 72 18.62 -5.39 -3.10
N PRO A 73 18.53 -4.36 -3.98
CA PRO A 73 17.50 -3.33 -3.93
C PRO A 73 16.04 -3.85 -4.00
N SER A 74 15.85 -5.10 -4.42
CA SER A 74 14.52 -5.71 -4.56
C SER A 74 13.83 -5.95 -3.21
N GLY A 75 14.54 -5.98 -2.08
CA GLY A 75 13.88 -6.14 -0.78
C GLY A 75 13.02 -4.95 -0.34
N MET A 76 13.27 -3.74 -0.85
CA MET A 76 12.37 -2.61 -0.64
C MET A 76 10.96 -2.91 -1.19
N TRP A 77 10.88 -3.68 -2.29
CA TRP A 77 9.60 -4.09 -2.86
C TRP A 77 8.84 -5.08 -1.98
N ALA A 78 9.53 -5.95 -1.24
CA ALA A 78 8.89 -6.85 -0.28
C ALA A 78 8.23 -6.05 0.86
N VAL A 79 8.92 -5.06 1.43
CA VAL A 79 8.36 -4.20 2.48
C VAL A 79 7.17 -3.39 1.97
N LEU A 80 7.30 -2.77 0.79
CA LEU A 80 6.19 -2.06 0.13
C LEU A 80 4.99 -2.98 -0.14
N THR A 81 5.25 -4.24 -0.48
CA THR A 81 4.22 -5.25 -0.73
C THR A 81 3.40 -5.53 0.53
N VAL A 82 4.05 -5.67 1.69
CA VAL A 82 3.36 -5.85 2.98
C VAL A 82 2.44 -4.67 3.26
N VAL A 83 2.98 -3.45 3.25
CA VAL A 83 2.23 -2.23 3.60
C VAL A 83 1.00 -2.04 2.72
N VAL A 84 1.14 -2.36 1.43
CA VAL A 84 0.14 -2.03 0.43
C VAL A 84 -0.95 -3.12 0.30
N ILE A 85 -0.61 -4.39 0.54
CA ILE A 85 -1.55 -5.51 0.40
C ILE A 85 -2.33 -5.77 1.68
N PHE A 86 -1.73 -5.58 2.87
CA PHE A 86 -2.35 -5.98 4.12
C PHE A 86 -3.68 -5.26 4.32
N GLU A 87 -4.74 -6.04 4.51
CA GLU A 87 -6.10 -5.55 4.65
C GLU A 87 -6.77 -6.18 5.87
N PHE A 88 -7.83 -5.54 6.34
CA PHE A 88 -8.50 -5.94 7.59
C PHE A 88 -8.94 -7.41 7.58
N THR A 89 -9.44 -7.88 6.43
CA THR A 89 -9.87 -9.26 6.24
C THR A 89 -8.85 -10.07 5.44
N VAL A 90 -8.82 -11.38 5.71
CA VAL A 90 -7.93 -12.32 5.00
C VAL A 90 -8.25 -12.32 3.50
N GLY A 91 -9.54 -12.32 3.14
CA GLY A 91 -9.97 -12.32 1.74
C GLY A 91 -9.55 -11.06 0.97
N ALA A 92 -9.65 -9.88 1.59
CA ALA A 92 -9.20 -8.64 0.96
C ALA A 92 -7.67 -8.63 0.75
N THR A 93 -6.93 -9.15 1.72
CA THR A 93 -5.47 -9.34 1.63
C THR A 93 -5.12 -10.28 0.47
N LEU A 94 -5.85 -11.38 0.29
CA LEU A 94 -5.66 -12.30 -0.85
C LEU A 94 -5.89 -11.60 -2.18
N CYS A 95 -7.03 -10.93 -2.32
CA CYS A 95 -7.41 -10.27 -3.56
C CYS A 95 -6.40 -9.19 -3.93
N LYS A 96 -5.91 -8.40 -2.98
CA LYS A 96 -4.84 -7.42 -3.23
C LYS A 96 -3.52 -8.10 -3.59
N ALA A 97 -3.16 -9.21 -2.95
CA ALA A 97 -1.93 -9.94 -3.27
C ALA A 97 -1.95 -10.48 -4.69
N LEU A 98 -3.05 -11.14 -5.08
CA LEU A 98 -3.26 -11.63 -6.44
C LEU A 98 -3.28 -10.49 -7.46
N ASN A 99 -3.98 -9.40 -7.17
CA ASN A 99 -4.01 -8.23 -8.05
C ASN A 99 -2.62 -7.63 -8.24
N ARG A 100 -1.81 -7.53 -7.18
CA ARG A 100 -0.43 -7.04 -7.27
C ARG A 100 0.44 -7.99 -8.09
N GLY A 101 0.33 -9.29 -7.86
CA GLY A 101 1.05 -10.32 -8.60
C GLY A 101 0.74 -10.29 -10.09
N LEU A 102 -0.55 -10.31 -10.45
CA LEU A 102 -1.02 -10.25 -11.83
C LEU A 102 -0.63 -8.93 -12.51
N ALA A 103 -0.80 -7.81 -11.83
CA ALA A 103 -0.40 -6.51 -12.37
C ALA A 103 1.11 -6.44 -12.63
N THR A 104 1.92 -7.00 -11.72
CA THR A 104 3.39 -7.04 -11.87
C THR A 104 3.79 -7.95 -13.03
N PHE A 105 3.16 -9.12 -13.14
CA PHE A 105 3.41 -10.05 -14.23
C PHE A 105 3.09 -9.43 -15.59
N LEU A 106 1.90 -8.86 -15.76
CA LEU A 106 1.47 -8.19 -16.99
C LEU A 106 2.33 -6.98 -17.33
N ALA A 107 2.69 -6.18 -16.32
CA ALA A 107 3.56 -5.03 -16.50
C ALA A 107 4.99 -5.44 -16.88
N GLY A 108 5.51 -6.52 -16.29
CA GLY A 108 6.81 -7.08 -16.62
C GLY A 108 6.83 -7.63 -18.05
N SER A 109 5.83 -8.42 -18.45
CA SER A 109 5.74 -8.96 -19.81
C SER A 109 5.60 -7.85 -20.86
N LEU A 110 4.76 -6.84 -20.59
CA LEU A 110 4.63 -5.68 -21.49
C LEU A 110 5.88 -4.80 -21.48
N GLY A 111 6.58 -4.69 -20.36
CA GLY A 111 7.84 -3.97 -20.26
C GLY A 111 8.94 -4.59 -21.14
N ILE A 112 9.06 -5.92 -21.13
CA ILE A 112 9.98 -6.65 -22.03
C ILE A 112 9.57 -6.43 -23.50
N GLY A 113 8.26 -6.47 -23.80
CA GLY A 113 7.77 -6.18 -25.16
C GLY A 113 8.06 -4.74 -25.60
N ALA A 114 7.94 -3.77 -24.69
CA ALA A 114 8.23 -2.36 -24.94
C ALA A 114 9.71 -2.12 -25.22
N GLU A 115 10.59 -2.77 -24.47
CA GLU A 115 12.04 -2.74 -24.68
C GLU A 115 12.43 -3.40 -25.99
N TYR A 116 11.92 -4.60 -26.28
CA TYR A 116 12.15 -5.26 -27.57
C TYR A 116 11.73 -4.36 -28.74
N LEU A 117 10.56 -3.72 -28.64
CA LEU A 117 10.11 -2.76 -29.64
C LEU A 117 11.05 -1.55 -29.75
N ALA A 118 11.53 -1.01 -28.63
CA ALA A 118 12.42 0.15 -28.60
C ALA A 118 13.83 -0.17 -29.15
N SER A 119 14.33 -1.38 -28.93
CA SER A 119 15.63 -1.84 -29.43
C SER A 119 15.71 -1.84 -30.97
N LEU A 120 14.57 -1.98 -31.67
CA LEU A 120 14.49 -1.90 -33.13
C LEU A 120 14.78 -0.49 -33.68
N PHE A 121 14.69 0.55 -32.85
CA PHE A 121 14.91 1.95 -33.24
C PHE A 121 16.35 2.44 -32.99
N GLY A 122 17.25 1.55 -32.55
CA GLY A 122 18.66 1.84 -32.28
C GLY A 122 18.90 2.61 -30.98
N GLU A 123 20.16 2.68 -30.53
CA GLU A 123 20.54 3.19 -29.19
C GLU A 123 20.06 4.61 -28.88
N LYS A 124 20.01 5.50 -29.88
CA LYS A 124 19.53 6.88 -29.69
C LYS A 124 18.00 6.98 -29.69
N GLY A 125 17.31 6.06 -30.38
CA GLY A 125 15.85 6.03 -30.49
C GLY A 125 15.16 5.29 -29.35
N GLU A 126 15.84 4.31 -28.77
CA GLU A 126 15.35 3.46 -27.68
C GLU A 126 14.75 4.25 -26.49
N PRO A 127 15.45 5.23 -25.87
CA PRO A 127 14.90 5.95 -24.72
C PRO A 127 13.70 6.84 -25.11
N VAL A 128 13.65 7.32 -26.37
CA VAL A 128 12.54 8.13 -26.88
C VAL A 128 11.28 7.27 -27.04
N VAL A 129 11.43 6.07 -27.61
CA VAL A 129 10.33 5.11 -27.78
C VAL A 129 9.82 4.61 -26.43
N LEU A 130 10.71 4.22 -25.52
CA LEU A 130 10.34 3.81 -24.16
C LEU A 130 9.60 4.93 -23.41
N GLY A 131 10.11 6.17 -23.48
CA GLY A 131 9.45 7.34 -22.88
C GLY A 131 8.05 7.57 -23.44
N PHE A 132 7.87 7.43 -24.76
CA PHE A 132 6.57 7.54 -25.41
C PHE A 132 5.59 6.44 -24.97
N LEU A 133 6.06 5.18 -24.87
CA LEU A 133 5.24 4.07 -24.41
C LEU A 133 4.79 4.25 -22.95
N VAL A 134 5.70 4.71 -22.08
CA VAL A 134 5.38 5.06 -20.69
C VAL A 134 4.33 6.17 -20.63
N PHE A 135 4.50 7.23 -21.43
CA PHE A 135 3.53 8.32 -21.50
C PHE A 135 2.14 7.82 -21.91
N LEU A 136 2.06 7.04 -22.99
CA LEU A 136 0.79 6.54 -23.53
C LEU A 136 0.08 5.62 -22.52
N LEU A 137 0.83 4.71 -21.90
CA LEU A 137 0.28 3.73 -20.95
C LEU A 137 -0.12 4.39 -19.62
N ALA A 138 0.64 5.39 -19.15
CA ALA A 138 0.27 6.20 -17.98
C ALA A 138 -0.96 7.08 -18.24
N ALA A 139 -1.05 7.70 -19.43
CA ALA A 139 -2.21 8.49 -19.85
C ALA A 139 -3.47 7.62 -19.95
N ALA A 140 -3.37 6.47 -20.63
CA ALA A 140 -4.45 5.50 -20.75
C ALA A 140 -4.91 4.99 -19.37
N SER A 141 -3.98 4.57 -18.52
CA SER A 141 -4.30 4.12 -17.16
C SER A 141 -5.00 5.21 -16.36
N THR A 142 -4.48 6.44 -16.38
CA THR A 142 -5.10 7.56 -15.67
C THR A 142 -6.49 7.88 -16.20
N PHE A 143 -6.68 7.82 -17.53
CA PHE A 143 -7.97 8.05 -18.15
C PHE A 143 -9.00 6.97 -17.76
N THR A 144 -8.60 5.69 -17.76
CA THR A 144 -9.49 4.59 -17.36
C THR A 144 -9.98 4.73 -15.91
N ARG A 145 -9.22 5.40 -15.03
CA ARG A 145 -9.61 5.65 -13.63
C ARG A 145 -10.72 6.71 -13.49
N PHE A 146 -11.02 7.49 -14.53
CA PHE A 146 -12.20 8.37 -14.50
C PHE A 146 -13.51 7.59 -14.58
N PHE A 147 -13.49 6.35 -15.08
CA PHE A 147 -14.68 5.51 -15.12
C PHE A 147 -14.94 4.90 -13.73
N PRO A 148 -16.07 5.23 -13.06
CA PRO A 148 -16.33 4.79 -11.70
C PRO A 148 -16.43 3.26 -11.58
N HIS A 149 -16.91 2.57 -12.62
CA HIS A 149 -16.98 1.11 -12.64
C HIS A 149 -15.59 0.46 -12.59
N ILE A 150 -14.63 1.01 -13.34
CA ILE A 150 -13.25 0.52 -13.39
C ILE A 150 -12.53 0.90 -12.11
N LYS A 151 -12.68 2.14 -11.65
CA LYS A 151 -12.07 2.63 -10.41
C LYS A 151 -12.49 1.78 -9.20
N LYS A 152 -13.77 1.42 -9.08
CA LYS A 152 -14.21 0.61 -7.93
C LYS A 152 -13.56 -0.78 -7.88
N LYS A 153 -13.30 -1.40 -9.03
CA LYS A 153 -12.83 -2.80 -9.12
C LYS A 153 -11.32 -2.93 -9.30
N TYR A 154 -10.70 -2.04 -10.06
CA TYR A 154 -9.34 -2.22 -10.59
C TYR A 154 -8.37 -1.09 -10.25
N ASP A 155 -8.78 -0.07 -9.49
CA ASP A 155 -7.92 1.10 -9.18
C ASP A 155 -6.56 0.72 -8.61
N TYR A 156 -6.56 -0.24 -7.68
CA TYR A 156 -5.33 -0.78 -7.10
C TYR A 156 -4.44 -1.47 -8.15
N GLY A 157 -5.02 -2.36 -8.96
CA GLY A 157 -4.30 -3.11 -9.99
C GLY A 157 -3.72 -2.20 -11.07
N LEU A 158 -4.50 -1.21 -11.52
CA LEU A 158 -4.07 -0.21 -12.51
C LEU A 158 -2.91 0.65 -11.99
N LEU A 159 -2.96 1.06 -10.72
CA LEU A 159 -1.87 1.80 -10.07
C LEU A 159 -0.57 0.99 -10.05
N ILE A 160 -0.63 -0.26 -9.57
CA ILE A 160 0.54 -1.14 -9.51
C ILE A 160 1.07 -1.47 -10.90
N PHE A 161 0.17 -1.72 -11.86
CA PHE A 161 0.51 -2.00 -13.25
C PHE A 161 1.30 -0.84 -13.87
N THR A 162 0.77 0.38 -13.80
CA THR A 162 1.43 1.57 -14.35
C THR A 162 2.76 1.86 -13.67
N LEU A 163 2.82 1.74 -12.34
CA LEU A 163 4.06 1.91 -11.58
C LEU A 163 5.11 0.89 -12.05
N THR A 164 4.73 -0.38 -12.13
CA THR A 164 5.65 -1.47 -12.47
C THR A 164 6.12 -1.35 -13.91
N PHE A 165 5.22 -1.09 -14.85
CA PHE A 165 5.55 -0.92 -16.26
C PHE A 165 6.52 0.24 -16.46
N SER A 166 6.23 1.40 -15.86
CA SER A 166 7.11 2.57 -15.94
C SER A 166 8.49 2.26 -15.37
N LEU A 167 8.55 1.52 -14.26
CA LEU A 167 9.80 1.20 -13.61
C LEU A 167 10.61 0.14 -14.37
N VAL A 168 9.94 -0.84 -15.01
CA VAL A 168 10.60 -1.82 -15.89
C VAL A 168 11.11 -1.13 -17.16
N ALA A 169 10.29 -0.31 -17.81
CA ALA A 169 10.69 0.43 -19.01
C ALA A 169 11.90 1.37 -18.74
N VAL A 170 11.90 2.10 -17.62
CA VAL A 170 13.01 3.02 -17.27
C VAL A 170 14.24 2.27 -16.77
N SER A 171 14.07 1.20 -15.97
CA SER A 171 15.22 0.44 -15.46
C SER A 171 15.86 -0.42 -16.54
N GLY A 172 15.08 -0.87 -17.53
CA GLY A 172 15.56 -1.72 -18.60
C GLY A 172 16.59 -1.06 -19.48
N TYR A 173 16.39 0.23 -19.81
CA TYR A 173 17.39 1.03 -20.51
C TYR A 173 18.76 1.09 -19.78
N ARG A 174 18.82 0.84 -18.46
CA ARG A 174 20.07 0.93 -17.68
C ARG A 174 20.71 -0.41 -17.34
N VAL A 175 20.03 -1.54 -17.56
CA VAL A 175 20.49 -2.86 -17.09
C VAL A 175 20.23 -3.91 -18.16
N GLU A 176 21.31 -4.49 -18.72
CA GLU A 176 21.29 -5.53 -19.78
C GLU A 176 20.54 -6.83 -19.41
N LYS A 177 20.04 -6.99 -18.17
CA LYS A 177 19.38 -8.21 -17.68
C LYS A 177 18.01 -7.93 -17.04
N ILE A 178 17.07 -7.49 -17.86
CA ILE A 178 15.70 -7.16 -17.43
C ILE A 178 14.92 -8.37 -16.97
N ILE A 179 15.17 -9.54 -17.57
CA ILE A 179 14.54 -10.80 -17.15
C ILE A 179 14.93 -11.14 -15.70
N GLU A 180 16.20 -10.96 -15.34
CA GLU A 180 16.68 -11.23 -13.98
C GLU A 180 16.08 -10.24 -12.97
N LEU A 181 16.01 -8.96 -13.35
CA LEU A 181 15.40 -7.90 -12.53
C LEU A 181 13.88 -8.08 -12.36
N ALA A 182 13.16 -8.47 -13.41
CA ALA A 182 11.73 -8.75 -13.37
C ALA A 182 11.44 -9.99 -12.50
N HIS A 183 12.25 -11.05 -12.66
CA HIS A 183 12.13 -12.28 -11.87
C HIS A 183 12.38 -12.03 -10.38
N GLN A 184 13.43 -11.26 -10.03
CA GLN A 184 13.71 -10.89 -8.63
C GLN A 184 12.57 -10.08 -8.01
N ARG A 185 11.93 -9.18 -8.76
CA ARG A 185 10.80 -8.40 -8.24
C ARG A 185 9.55 -9.24 -8.05
N LEU A 186 9.26 -10.11 -9.00
CA LEU A 186 8.08 -10.96 -8.95
C LEU A 186 8.20 -11.97 -7.79
N SER A 187 9.39 -12.56 -7.61
CA SER A 187 9.67 -13.47 -6.49
C SER A 187 9.62 -12.75 -5.13
N THR A 188 10.18 -11.55 -4.98
CA THR A 188 10.07 -10.78 -3.72
C THR A 188 8.63 -10.38 -3.39
N ILE A 189 7.81 -10.06 -4.40
CA ILE A 189 6.37 -9.78 -4.21
C ILE A 189 5.63 -11.05 -3.77
N ILE A 190 5.94 -12.21 -4.36
CA ILE A 190 5.35 -13.50 -3.95
C ILE A 190 5.74 -13.82 -2.50
N ILE A 191 7.01 -13.68 -2.13
CA ILE A 191 7.49 -13.96 -0.77
C ILE A 191 6.82 -13.02 0.25
N GLY A 192 6.75 -11.72 -0.05
CA GLY A 192 6.07 -10.73 0.79
C GLY A 192 4.57 -11.04 0.93
N GLY A 193 3.89 -11.34 -0.19
CA GLY A 193 2.47 -11.71 -0.21
C GLY A 193 2.18 -13.01 0.56
N ALA A 194 3.00 -14.04 0.38
CA ALA A 194 2.89 -15.31 1.08
C ALA A 194 3.08 -15.14 2.60
N THR A 195 4.07 -14.34 3.00
CA THR A 195 4.32 -14.01 4.42
C THR A 195 3.13 -13.29 5.04
N CYS A 196 2.59 -12.28 4.36
CA CYS A 196 1.36 -11.60 4.80
C CYS A 196 0.19 -12.57 4.95
N MET A 197 0.08 -13.53 4.02
CA MET A 197 -0.99 -14.51 4.03
C MET A 197 -0.93 -15.46 5.21
N ILE A 198 0.26 -16.02 5.45
CA ILE A 198 0.54 -16.88 6.60
C ILE A 198 0.14 -16.13 7.88
N ILE A 199 0.64 -14.90 8.07
CA ILE A 199 0.36 -14.13 9.28
C ILE A 199 -1.14 -13.81 9.42
N SER A 200 -1.81 -13.50 8.32
CA SER A 200 -3.25 -13.16 8.34
C SER A 200 -4.15 -14.35 8.69
N ILE A 201 -3.75 -15.57 8.27
CA ILE A 201 -4.48 -16.82 8.52
C ILE A 201 -4.17 -17.36 9.92
N PHE A 202 -2.90 -17.39 10.33
CA PHE A 202 -2.47 -18.05 11.58
C PHE A 202 -2.66 -17.19 12.84
N LEU A 203 -2.56 -15.87 12.74
CA LEU A 203 -2.93 -14.99 13.86
C LEU A 203 -4.41 -14.63 13.68
N CYS A 204 -5.28 -14.93 14.64
CA CYS A 204 -6.69 -14.47 14.76
C CYS A 204 -7.39 -14.06 13.44
N PRO A 205 -7.72 -15.00 12.54
CA PRO A 205 -8.20 -14.67 11.21
C PRO A 205 -9.53 -13.89 11.27
N VAL A 206 -9.63 -12.83 10.47
CA VAL A 206 -10.87 -12.05 10.33
C VAL A 206 -11.44 -12.33 8.95
N TRP A 207 -12.56 -13.06 8.92
CA TRP A 207 -13.23 -13.47 7.68
C TRP A 207 -14.41 -12.55 7.37
N ALA A 208 -14.45 -12.01 6.15
CA ALA A 208 -15.54 -11.14 5.69
C ALA A 208 -16.90 -11.85 5.67
N GLY A 209 -16.91 -13.19 5.48
CA GLY A 209 -18.14 -13.97 5.49
C GLY A 209 -18.81 -14.02 6.87
N GLU A 210 -18.02 -14.03 7.95
CA GLU A 210 -18.56 -14.01 9.30
C GLU A 210 -19.11 -12.63 9.68
N GLU A 211 -18.48 -11.57 9.21
CA GLU A 211 -19.04 -10.21 9.33
C GLU A 211 -20.36 -10.07 8.58
N LEU A 212 -20.45 -10.62 7.37
CA LEU A 212 -21.68 -10.58 6.58
C LEU A 212 -22.81 -11.33 7.28
N HIS A 213 -22.55 -12.53 7.84
CA HIS A 213 -23.56 -13.27 8.60
C HIS A 213 -24.04 -12.50 9.82
N ASN A 214 -23.13 -11.92 10.61
CA ASN A 214 -23.50 -11.11 11.78
C ASN A 214 -24.33 -9.88 11.38
N LEU A 215 -23.98 -9.24 10.26
CA LEU A 215 -24.71 -8.07 9.76
C LEU A 215 -26.11 -8.45 9.26
N ILE A 216 -26.25 -9.59 8.58
CA ILE A 216 -27.55 -10.12 8.16
C ILE A 216 -28.42 -10.43 9.38
N ALA A 217 -27.88 -11.15 10.37
CA ALA A 217 -28.60 -11.50 11.59
C ALA A 217 -29.12 -10.25 12.34
N LEU A 218 -28.27 -9.24 12.52
CA LEU A 218 -28.66 -7.98 13.16
C LEU A 218 -29.74 -7.21 12.41
N ASN A 219 -29.70 -7.22 11.07
CA ASN A 219 -30.74 -6.55 10.27
C ASN A 219 -32.07 -7.32 10.35
N LEU A 220 -32.03 -8.66 10.37
CA LEU A 220 -33.23 -9.48 10.56
C LEU A 220 -33.84 -9.29 11.95
N GLU A 221 -33.03 -9.24 13.00
CA GLU A 221 -33.48 -8.98 14.37
C GLU A 221 -34.11 -7.60 14.49
N LYS A 222 -33.49 -6.56 13.92
CA LYS A 222 -34.09 -5.21 13.86
C LYS A 222 -35.42 -5.23 13.12
N LEU A 223 -35.50 -5.92 11.99
CA LEU A 223 -36.75 -6.03 11.23
C LEU A 223 -37.83 -6.75 12.05
N ALA A 224 -37.47 -7.81 12.78
CA ALA A 224 -38.39 -8.50 13.68
C ALA A 224 -38.90 -7.58 14.79
N THR A 225 -38.01 -6.82 15.46
CA THR A 225 -38.42 -5.86 16.50
C THR A 225 -39.30 -4.72 15.98
N PHE A 226 -39.12 -4.29 14.73
CA PHE A 226 -40.00 -3.30 14.09
C PHE A 226 -41.38 -3.86 13.72
N LEU A 227 -41.49 -5.16 13.49
CA LEU A 227 -42.76 -5.83 13.15
C LEU A 227 -43.54 -6.28 14.39
N GLU A 228 -42.87 -6.48 15.52
CA GLU A 228 -43.48 -6.82 16.81
C GLU A 228 -44.02 -5.60 17.57
N ALA A 229 -43.53 -4.40 17.25
CA ALA A 229 -43.98 -3.11 17.79
C ALA A 229 -45.15 -2.51 17.00
#